data_AF-A0A1F2R1A6-F1
#
_entry.id   AF-A0A1F2R1A6-F1
#
_cell.length_a   1.000
_cell.length_b   1.000
_cell.length_c   1.000
_cell.angle_alpha   90.00
_cell.angle_beta   90.00
_cell.angle_gamma   90.00
#
_symmetry.space_group_name_H-M   'P 1'
#
loop_
_entity.id
_entity.type
_entity.pdbx_description
1 polymer ?
#
loop_
_entity_poly.entity_id
_entity_poly.type
_entity_poly.pdbx_seq_one_letter_code
_entity_poly.pdbx_strand_id
1 'polypeptide(L)'
;MRAHRGYFREGDLQPGVFRNQGNGMSVNWDKYASAEETKQQARKDADHNAVISMPVMGIRQIDELKVEHTPEPTNQAHSDVFGLPQKGQRDRRDEMRRLLLKITTIVIPLARLSG
;
A
#
# COMPACT_ATOMS: atom_id res chain seq x y z
N MET A 1 4.72 0.15 0.83
CA MET A 1 3.85 -0.47 -0.20
C MET A 1 4.06 0.25 -1.54
N ARG A 2 4.02 -0.48 -2.66
CA ARG A 2 4.06 0.15 -4.01
C ARG A 2 2.69 0.72 -4.39
N ALA A 3 2.66 1.95 -4.88
CA ALA A 3 1.46 2.61 -5.40
C ALA A 3 1.64 2.90 -6.89
N HIS A 4 0.91 2.18 -7.75
CA HIS A 4 1.00 2.33 -9.19
C HIS A 4 0.44 3.69 -9.65
N ARG A 5 1.03 4.30 -10.68
CA ARG A 5 0.64 5.60 -11.25
C ARG A 5 -0.85 5.75 -11.57
N GLY A 6 -1.52 4.65 -11.91
CA GLY A 6 -2.97 4.64 -12.16
C GLY A 6 -3.84 4.94 -10.93
N TYR A 7 -3.25 4.98 -9.73
CA TYR A 7 -3.89 5.43 -8.50
C TYR A 7 -3.55 6.87 -8.15
N PHE A 8 -2.98 7.63 -9.08
CA PHE A 8 -2.74 9.06 -8.90
C PHE A 8 -3.66 9.83 -9.85
N ARG A 9 -4.22 10.93 -9.36
CA ARG A 9 -4.99 11.88 -10.16
C ARG A 9 -4.50 13.28 -9.80
N GLU A 10 -4.07 14.04 -10.80
CA GLU A 10 -3.54 15.40 -10.59
C GLU A 10 -2.37 15.45 -9.58
N GLY A 11 -1.61 14.35 -9.47
CA GLY A 11 -0.49 14.22 -8.52
C GLY A 11 -0.89 13.64 -7.15
N ASP A 12 -2.18 13.57 -6.84
CA ASP A 12 -2.68 13.09 -5.55
C ASP A 12 -2.96 11.58 -5.56
N LEU A 13 -2.50 10.90 -4.51
CA LEU A 13 -2.79 9.49 -4.28
C LEU A 13 -4.28 9.28 -3.98
N GLN A 14 -4.89 8.36 -4.71
CA GLN A 14 -6.31 8.07 -4.61
C GLN A 14 -6.57 6.89 -3.65
N PRO A 15 -7.69 6.91 -2.89
CA PRO A 15 -8.02 5.86 -1.92
C PRO A 15 -8.15 4.45 -2.53
N GLY A 16 -8.37 4.36 -3.85
CA GLY A 16 -8.47 3.08 -4.57
C GLY A 16 -7.20 2.22 -4.53
N VAL A 17 -6.05 2.79 -4.15
CA VAL A 17 -4.78 2.06 -3.99
C VAL A 17 -4.87 0.99 -2.90
N PHE A 18 -5.64 1.23 -1.83
CA PHE A 18 -5.76 0.29 -0.71
C PHE A 18 -6.79 -0.79 -1.05
N ARG A 19 -6.32 -1.99 -1.41
CA ARG A 19 -7.18 -3.08 -1.86
C ARG A 19 -6.58 -4.43 -1.50
N ASN A 20 -7.45 -5.39 -1.26
CA ASN A 20 -7.04 -6.78 -1.10
C ASN A 20 -6.46 -7.33 -2.42
N GLN A 21 -5.40 -8.11 -2.28
CA GLN A 21 -4.86 -9.02 -3.27
C GLN A 21 -5.00 -10.43 -2.68
N GLY A 22 -6.10 -11.11 -2.99
CA GLY A 22 -6.51 -12.30 -2.23
C GLY A 22 -7.17 -11.91 -0.91
N ASN A 23 -6.61 -12.38 0.21
CA ASN A 23 -7.22 -12.21 1.54
C ASN A 23 -6.79 -10.92 2.27
N GLY A 24 -5.70 -10.29 1.85
CA GLY A 24 -5.16 -9.09 2.49
C GLY A 24 -4.54 -8.12 1.48
N MET A 25 -4.19 -6.93 1.95
CA MET A 25 -3.41 -5.98 1.18
C MET A 25 -1.92 -6.18 1.49
N SER A 26 -1.17 -6.62 0.48
CA SER A 26 0.26 -6.84 0.59
C SER A 26 1.04 -5.54 0.81
N VAL A 27 1.90 -5.55 1.82
CA VAL A 27 2.82 -4.48 2.20
C VAL A 27 4.21 -5.08 2.48
N ASN A 28 5.22 -4.22 2.57
CA ASN A 28 6.55 -4.61 3.04
C ASN A 28 6.81 -3.95 4.39
N TRP A 29 7.38 -4.70 5.33
CA TRP A 29 7.90 -4.16 6.58
C TRP A 29 9.25 -3.46 6.33
N ASP A 30 9.36 -2.22 6.77
CA ASP A 30 10.56 -1.38 6.57
C ASP A 30 11.83 -1.94 7.22
N LYS A 31 11.68 -2.69 8.31
CA LYS A 31 12.76 -3.45 8.96
C LYS A 31 13.51 -4.39 8.01
N TYR A 32 12.84 -4.93 6.98
CA TYR A 32 13.40 -5.95 6.08
C TYR A 32 13.56 -5.49 4.64
N ALA A 33 12.95 -4.37 4.24
CA ALA A 33 13.14 -3.78 2.92
C ALA A 33 13.01 -2.26 2.98
N SER A 34 14.01 -1.58 2.42
CA SER A 34 13.98 -0.15 2.14
C SER A 34 12.85 0.22 1.17
N ALA A 35 12.58 1.52 1.07
CA ALA A 35 11.61 2.02 0.10
C ALA A 35 12.07 1.71 -1.34
N GLU A 36 13.36 1.84 -1.63
CA GLU A 36 13.96 1.55 -2.92
C GLU A 36 13.84 0.07 -3.28
N GLU A 37 14.20 -0.84 -2.38
CA GLU A 37 14.02 -2.29 -2.60
C GLU A 37 12.55 -2.63 -2.82
N THR A 38 11.65 -2.01 -2.03
CA THR A 38 10.20 -2.17 -2.22
C THR A 38 9.76 -1.69 -3.60
N LYS A 39 10.32 -0.59 -4.13
CA LYS A 39 10.04 -0.10 -5.50
C LYS A 39 10.53 -1.10 -6.54
N GLN A 40 11.76 -1.59 -6.40
CA GLN A 40 12.42 -2.50 -7.36
C GLN A 40 11.78 -3.90 -7.44
N GLN A 41 11.06 -4.33 -6.40
CA GLN A 41 10.24 -5.55 -6.44
C GLN A 41 9.01 -5.46 -7.38
N ALA A 42 8.82 -4.36 -8.11
CA ALA A 42 7.78 -4.26 -9.12
C ALA A 42 8.00 -5.29 -10.25
N ARG A 43 6.95 -6.00 -10.65
CA ARG A 43 7.04 -7.07 -11.68
C ARG A 43 7.35 -6.59 -13.10
N LYS A 44 7.11 -5.31 -13.40
CA LYS A 44 7.21 -4.76 -14.77
C LYS A 44 8.16 -3.58 -14.80
N ASP A 45 7.64 -2.43 -14.36
CA ASP A 45 8.35 -1.17 -14.41
C ASP A 45 8.28 -0.50 -13.05
N ALA A 46 9.45 -0.36 -12.42
CA ALA A 46 9.60 0.28 -11.13
C ALA A 46 9.17 1.76 -11.20
N ASP A 47 9.39 2.45 -12.32
CA ASP A 47 9.14 3.89 -12.47
C ASP A 47 7.65 4.24 -12.59
N HIS A 48 6.82 3.25 -12.89
CA HIS A 48 5.37 3.39 -12.77
C HIS A 48 4.85 3.33 -11.33
N ASN A 49 5.72 3.15 -10.33
CA ASN A 49 5.31 3.03 -8.94
C ASN A 49 5.97 4.11 -8.08
N ALA A 50 5.13 4.77 -7.30
CA ALA A 50 5.57 5.44 -6.08
C ALA A 50 5.70 4.40 -4.96
N VAL A 51 6.36 4.78 -3.87
CA VAL A 51 6.35 4.01 -2.62
C VAL A 51 5.70 4.85 -1.54
N ILE A 52 4.74 4.23 -0.87
CA ILE A 52 4.01 4.84 0.24
C ILE A 52 4.30 4.08 1.53
N SER A 53 4.35 4.82 2.63
CA SER A 53 4.53 4.31 3.98
C SER A 53 3.26 4.54 4.79
N MET A 54 2.93 3.56 5.64
CA MET A 54 1.81 3.61 6.57
C MET A 54 2.33 3.13 7.92
N PRO A 55 2.22 3.94 9.00
CA PRO A 55 2.70 3.54 10.31
C PRO A 55 1.83 2.39 10.84
N VAL A 56 2.45 1.31 11.31
CA VAL A 56 1.75 0.12 11.83
C VAL A 56 0.79 0.49 12.97
N MET A 57 1.19 1.42 13.85
CA MET A 57 0.32 1.92 14.91
C MET A 57 -0.94 2.60 14.35
N GLY A 58 -0.81 3.40 13.28
CA GLY A 58 -1.96 4.05 12.64
C GLY A 58 -2.90 3.05 11.99
N ILE A 59 -2.37 1.99 11.37
CA ILE A 59 -3.21 0.91 10.81
C ILE A 59 -3.99 0.21 11.93
N ARG A 60 -3.34 -0.13 13.04
CA ARG A 60 -3.96 -0.82 14.19
C ARG A 60 -5.00 0.02 14.94
N GLN A 61 -5.01 1.33 14.75
CA GLN A 61 -6.04 2.24 15.29
C GLN A 61 -7.29 2.31 14.41
N ILE A 62 -7.23 1.80 13.18
CA ILE A 62 -8.41 1.69 12.32
C ILE A 62 -9.07 0.36 12.64
N ASP A 63 -10.31 0.42 13.11
CA ASP A 63 -11.06 -0.77 13.53
C ASP A 63 -11.02 -1.88 12.49
N GLU A 64 -10.90 -3.11 12.97
CA GLU A 64 -10.85 -4.37 12.21
C GLU A 64 -9.61 -4.63 11.37
N LEU A 65 -8.75 -3.64 11.16
CA LEU A 65 -7.50 -3.86 10.45
C LEU A 65 -6.50 -4.59 11.34
N LYS A 66 -5.88 -5.63 10.75
CA LYS A 66 -4.79 -6.39 11.38
C LYS A 66 -3.59 -6.40 10.47
N VAL A 67 -2.41 -6.17 11.03
CA VAL A 67 -1.14 -6.27 10.32
C VAL A 67 -0.41 -7.51 10.80
N GLU A 68 -0.09 -8.41 9.89
CA GLU A 68 0.65 -9.64 10.17
C GLU A 68 1.93 -9.69 9.32
N HIS A 69 2.97 -10.28 9.90
CA HIS A 69 4.21 -10.54 9.17
C HIS A 69 4.13 -11.93 8.55
N THR A 70 4.11 -11.97 7.22
CA THR A 70 3.84 -13.15 6.40
C THR A 70 4.94 -13.29 5.35
N PRO A 71 6.21 -13.47 5.76
CA PRO A 71 7.36 -13.46 4.85
C PRO A 71 7.22 -14.57 3.80
N GLU A 72 7.57 -14.23 2.55
CA GLU A 72 7.58 -15.16 1.42
C GLU A 72 9.02 -15.59 1.10
N PRO A 73 9.24 -16.77 0.49
CA PRO A 73 10.58 -17.25 0.14
C PRO A 73 11.41 -16.24 -0.68
N THR A 74 10.75 -15.44 -1.53
CA THR A 74 11.38 -14.43 -2.38
C THR A 74 11.21 -13.00 -1.88
N ASN A 75 10.46 -12.79 -0.79
CA ASN A 75 10.23 -11.47 -0.18
C ASN A 75 10.09 -11.61 1.34
N GLN A 76 11.22 -11.57 2.04
CA GLN A 76 11.24 -11.64 3.50
C GLN A 76 10.58 -10.43 4.18
N ALA A 77 10.39 -9.32 3.45
CA ALA A 77 9.68 -8.16 3.96
C ALA A 77 8.15 -8.30 3.86
N HIS A 78 7.64 -9.33 3.17
CA HIS A 78 6.22 -9.48 2.92
C HIS A 78 5.41 -9.50 4.21
N SER A 79 4.32 -8.74 4.18
CA SER A 79 3.37 -8.57 5.24
C SER A 79 1.98 -8.33 4.65
N ASP A 80 0.96 -8.66 5.43
CA ASP A 80 -0.42 -8.48 5.04
C ASP A 80 -1.16 -7.55 5.98
N VAL A 81 -2.00 -6.70 5.39
CA VAL A 81 -3.05 -5.97 6.11
C VAL A 81 -4.38 -6.65 5.81
N PHE A 82 -4.96 -7.30 6.82
CA PHE A 82 -6.26 -7.97 6.77
C PHE A 82 -7.39 -7.07 7.28
N GLY A 83 -8.63 -7.45 7.00
CA GLY A 83 -9.84 -6.77 7.51
C GLY A 83 -10.43 -5.71 6.57
N LEU A 84 -9.81 -5.48 5.41
CA LEU A 84 -10.36 -4.58 4.39
C LEU A 84 -11.72 -5.11 3.87
N PRO A 85 -12.78 -4.29 3.87
CA PRO A 85 -14.11 -4.68 3.42
C PRO A 85 -14.15 -5.18 1.98
N GLN A 86 -15.01 -6.16 1.73
CA GLN A 86 -15.16 -6.76 0.39
C GLN A 86 -15.94 -5.83 -0.57
N LYS A 87 -15.97 -6.18 -1.86
CA LYS A 87 -16.58 -5.34 -2.92
C LYS A 87 -18.06 -4.98 -2.66
N GLY A 88 -18.80 -5.84 -1.96
CA GLY A 88 -20.21 -5.61 -1.60
C GLY A 88 -20.44 -4.60 -0.45
N GLN A 89 -19.39 -4.21 0.27
CA GLN A 89 -19.47 -3.31 1.44
C GLN A 89 -18.94 -1.92 1.09
N ARG A 90 -19.52 -1.28 0.06
CA ARG A 90 -18.97 -0.06 -0.56
C ARG A 90 -18.68 1.06 0.44
N ASP A 91 -19.65 1.43 1.27
CA ASP A 91 -19.53 2.59 2.15
C ASP A 91 -18.42 2.40 3.18
N ARG A 92 -18.43 1.24 3.86
CA ARG A 92 -17.39 0.83 4.81
C ARG A 92 -16.00 0.76 4.16
N ARG A 93 -15.92 0.23 2.94
CA ARG A 93 -14.67 0.16 2.17
C ARG A 93 -14.14 1.56 1.87
N ASP A 94 -15.00 2.45 1.41
CA ASP A 94 -14.61 3.80 1.01
C ASP A 94 -14.21 4.63 2.24
N GLU A 95 -14.87 4.46 3.38
CA GLU A 95 -14.48 5.03 4.67
C GLU A 95 -13.09 4.55 5.13
N MET A 96 -12.88 3.23 5.18
CA MET A 96 -11.62 2.65 5.62
C MET A 96 -10.44 3.07 4.74
N ARG A 97 -10.66 3.16 3.43
CA ARG A 97 -9.66 3.66 2.47
C ARG A 97 -9.30 5.12 2.71
N ARG A 98 -10.25 5.96 3.13
CA ARG A 98 -9.96 7.35 3.51
C ARG A 98 -9.16 7.42 4.80
N LEU A 99 -9.44 6.56 5.77
CA LEU A 99 -8.65 6.49 7.01
C LEU A 99 -7.20 6.06 6.72
N LEU A 100 -7.01 5.03 5.90
CA LEU A 100 -5.68 4.62 5.44
C LEU A 100 -4.95 5.73 4.68
N LEU A 101 -5.66 6.47 3.81
CA LEU A 101 -5.08 7.60 3.10
C LEU A 101 -4.57 8.68 4.06
N LYS A 102 -5.32 9.00 5.13
CA LYS A 102 -4.94 10.02 6.11
C LYS A 102 -3.64 9.71 6.86
N ILE A 103 -3.31 8.44 7.07
CA ILE A 103 -2.08 8.02 7.75
C ILE A 103 -0.93 7.73 6.77
N THR A 104 -1.19 7.85 5.47
CA THR A 104 -0.22 7.49 4.44
C THR A 104 0.71 8.66 4.13
N THR A 105 1.99 8.37 3.96
CA THR A 105 2.97 9.32 3.41
C THR A 105 3.60 8.74 2.16
N ILE A 106 3.80 9.55 1.12
CA ILE A 106 4.58 9.17 -0.06
C ILE A 106 6.06 9.32 0.31
N VAL A 107 6.81 8.20 0.31
CA VAL A 107 8.25 8.18 0.65
C VAL A 107 9.15 8.15 -0.59
N ILE A 108 8.66 7.59 -1.70
CA ILE A 108 9.27 7.77 -3.02
C ILE A 108 8.16 8.25 -3.97
N PRO A 109 8.25 9.46 -4.55
CA PRO A 109 7.25 9.95 -5.49
C PRO A 109 7.30 9.20 -6.83
N LEU A 110 6.25 9.34 -7.64
CA LEU A 110 6.31 8.90 -9.03
C LEU A 110 7.48 9.57 -9.77
N ALA A 111 8.16 8.81 -10.62
CA ALA A 111 9.14 9.39 -11.53
C ALA A 111 8.44 10.45 -12.39
N ARG A 112 9.07 11.62 -12.55
CA ARG A 112 8.61 12.57 -13.56
C ARG A 112 8.83 11.92 -14.92
N LEU A 113 7.74 11.69 -15.67
CA LEU A 113 7.89 11.29 -17.06
C LEU A 113 8.53 12.49 -17.78
N SER A 114 9.77 12.31 -18.21
CA SER A 114 10.38 13.21 -19.18
C SER A 114 9.49 13.14 -20.43
N GLY A 115 8.83 14.26 -20.76
CA GLY A 115 8.04 14.40 -21.98
C GLY A 115 8.90 14.38 -23.22
#